data_AF-A0A2M7N358-F1
#
_entry.id   AF-A0A2M7N358-F1
#
_cell.length_a   1.000
_cell.length_b   1.000
_cell.length_c   1.000
_cell.angle_alpha   90.00
_cell.angle_beta   90.00
_cell.angle_gamma   90.00
#
_symmetry.space_group_name_H-M   'P 1'
#
loop_
_entity.id
_entity.type
_entity.pdbx_description
1 polymer ?
#
loop_
_entity_poly.entity_id
_entity_poly.type
_entity_poly.pdbx_seq_one_letter_code
_entity_poly.pdbx_strand_id
1 'polypeptide(L)'
;MMNLDEFKNLNPNKPGEWPWKAKLLAFAAMFVGVLVLGALLDWQGQWESLTAAKGEEERLKETFLNKKSQAINLDLMKKQLLETQESFGALLK
;
A
#
# COMPACT_ATOMS: atom_id res chain seq x y z
N MET A 1 43.69 -7.99 24.53
CA MET A 1 43.85 -8.27 23.08
C MET A 1 42.86 -9.39 22.72
N MET A 2 41.82 -9.12 21.92
CA MET A 2 40.92 -10.17 21.43
C MET A 2 41.56 -10.85 20.21
N ASN A 3 41.86 -12.15 20.30
CA ASN A 3 42.43 -12.91 19.20
C ASN A 3 41.32 -13.31 18.21
N LEU A 4 41.40 -12.75 17.00
CA LEU A 4 40.55 -13.09 15.86
C LEU A 4 40.84 -14.51 15.32
N ASP A 5 41.89 -15.16 15.83
CA ASP A 5 42.33 -16.50 15.42
C ASP A 5 41.32 -17.61 15.74
N GLU A 6 40.43 -17.41 16.71
CA GLU A 6 39.35 -18.36 17.05
C GLU A 6 38.32 -18.52 15.91
N PHE A 7 38.14 -17.50 15.07
CA PHE A 7 37.25 -17.58 13.89
C PHE A 7 37.90 -18.32 12.72
N LYS A 8 39.22 -18.48 12.73
CA LYS A 8 39.98 -19.04 11.61
C LYS A 8 39.93 -20.57 11.56
N ASN A 9 39.63 -21.23 12.68
CA ASN A 9 39.45 -22.68 12.79
C ASN A 9 37.96 -23.10 12.82
N LEU A 10 37.05 -22.23 12.39
CA LEU A 10 35.62 -22.52 12.39
C LEU A 10 35.29 -23.55 11.31
N ASN A 11 35.15 -24.83 11.69
CA ASN A 11 34.76 -25.89 10.77
C ASN A 11 33.22 -25.89 10.59
N PRO A 12 32.68 -25.64 9.38
CA PRO A 12 31.24 -25.63 9.13
C PRO A 12 30.55 -26.96 9.39
N ASN A 13 31.29 -28.07 9.33
CA ASN A 13 30.77 -29.41 9.54
C ASN A 13 30.59 -29.78 11.03
N LYS A 14 31.08 -28.93 11.96
CA LYS A 14 30.93 -29.12 13.41
C LYS A 14 30.45 -27.84 14.12
N PRO A 15 29.21 -27.41 13.90
CA PRO A 15 28.65 -26.20 14.52
C PRO A 15 28.62 -26.24 16.05
N GLY A 16 28.61 -27.44 16.65
CA GLY A 16 28.67 -27.65 18.10
C GLY A 16 30.00 -27.21 18.74
N GLU A 17 31.11 -27.27 18.00
CA GLU A 17 32.45 -26.92 18.50
C GLU A 17 32.77 -25.41 18.32
N TRP A 18 31.83 -24.63 17.78
CA TRP A 18 32.07 -23.21 17.51
C TRP A 18 32.28 -22.40 18.81
N PRO A 19 33.20 -21.41 18.80
CA PRO A 19 33.33 -20.44 19.88
C PRO A 19 31.99 -19.75 20.16
N TRP A 20 31.75 -19.40 21.42
CA TRP A 20 30.49 -18.79 21.88
C TRP A 20 30.07 -17.57 21.04
N LYS A 21 31.05 -16.74 20.64
CA LYS A 21 30.82 -15.55 19.80
C LYS A 21 30.29 -15.91 18.40
N ALA A 22 30.82 -16.96 17.77
CA ALA A 22 30.38 -17.41 16.45
C ALA A 22 28.96 -17.99 16.49
N LYS A 23 28.62 -18.73 17.55
CA LYS A 23 27.25 -19.21 17.79
C LYS A 23 26.27 -18.03 17.91
N LEU A 24 26.60 -17.04 18.74
CA LEU A 24 25.78 -15.83 18.89
C LEU A 24 25.58 -15.09 17.55
N LEU A 25 26.64 -14.96 16.75
CA LEU A 25 26.56 -14.32 15.44
C LEU A 25 25.66 -15.10 14.48
N ALA A 26 25.75 -16.43 14.47
CA ALA A 26 24.89 -17.28 13.65
C ALA A 26 23.41 -17.19 14.05
N PHE A 27 23.11 -17.17 15.36
CA PHE A 27 21.76 -16.95 15.85
C PHE A 27 21.23 -15.55 15.48
N ALA A 28 22.06 -14.52 15.61
CA ALA A 28 21.69 -13.17 15.20
C ALA A 28 21.42 -13.10 13.69
N ALA A 29 22.27 -13.72 12.86
CA ALA A 29 22.08 -13.79 11.42
C ALA A 29 20.79 -14.54 11.04
N MET A 30 20.49 -15.66 11.72
CA MET A 30 19.24 -16.38 11.53
C MET A 30 18.03 -15.52 11.91
N PHE A 31 18.08 -14.83 13.05
CA PHE A 31 17.01 -13.95 13.49
C PHE A 31 16.76 -12.81 12.49
N VAL A 32 17.82 -12.14 12.02
CA VAL A 32 17.71 -11.11 10.99
C VAL A 32 17.16 -11.69 9.69
N GLY A 33 17.58 -12.89 9.30
CA GLY A 33 17.06 -13.58 8.11
C GLY A 33 15.55 -13.81 8.19
N VAL A 34 15.04 -14.25 9.34
CA VAL A 34 13.59 -14.41 9.56
C VAL A 34 12.85 -13.07 9.47
N LEU A 35 13.39 -12.00 10.05
CA LEU A 35 12.79 -10.67 9.97
C LEU A 35 12.74 -10.13 8.54
N VAL A 36 13.82 -10.31 7.77
CA VAL A 36 13.89 -9.88 6.37
C VAL A 36 12.89 -10.67 5.52
N LEU A 37 12.82 -11.99 5.70
CA LEU A 37 11.85 -12.83 4.99
C LEU A 37 10.40 -12.44 5.36
N GLY A 38 10.11 -12.22 6.63
CA GLY A 38 8.80 -11.75 7.08
C GLY A 38 8.46 -10.37 6.49
N ALA A 39 9.40 -9.43 6.50
CA ALA A 39 9.20 -8.11 5.91
C ALA A 39 8.97 -8.19 4.39
N LEU A 40 9.74 -9.00 3.65
CA LEU A 40 9.56 -9.10 2.20
C LEU A 40 8.27 -9.83 1.82
N LEU A 41 7.93 -10.92 2.51
CA LEU A 41 6.78 -11.77 2.16
C LEU A 41 5.44 -11.21 2.66
N ASP A 42 5.40 -10.60 3.84
CA ASP A 42 4.15 -10.12 4.46
C ASP A 42 3.92 -8.62 4.25
N TRP A 43 4.95 -7.79 4.45
CA TRP A 43 4.79 -6.33 4.43
C TRP A 43 4.50 -5.80 3.02
N GLN A 44 5.09 -6.39 1.97
CA GLN A 44 4.92 -5.91 0.60
C GLN A 44 3.47 -6.05 0.11
N GLY A 45 2.85 -7.22 0.33
CA GLY A 45 1.45 -7.46 -0.07
C GLY A 45 0.45 -6.59 0.70
N GLN A 46 0.70 -6.34 1.98
CA GLN A 46 -0.16 -5.48 2.79
C GLN A 46 -0.12 -4.00 2.35
N TRP A 47 1.04 -3.49 1.92
CA TRP A 47 1.16 -2.12 1.40
C TRP A 47 0.42 -1.93 0.07
N GLU A 48 0.50 -2.91 -0.82
CA GLU A 48 -0.21 -2.88 -2.09
C GLU A 48 -1.73 -2.94 -1.87
N SER A 49 -2.19 -3.84 -1.01
CA SER A 49 -3.61 -3.93 -0.60
C SER A 49 -4.11 -2.63 0.02
N LEU A 50 -3.33 -2.02 0.93
CA LEU A 50 -3.69 -0.74 1.55
C LEU A 50 -3.78 0.40 0.51
N THR A 51 -2.87 0.43 -0.45
CA THR A 51 -2.84 1.46 -1.49
C THR A 51 -4.02 1.30 -2.44
N ALA A 52 -4.34 0.06 -2.83
CA ALA A 52 -5.50 -0.25 -3.66
C ALA A 52 -6.82 0.12 -2.96
N ALA A 53 -6.95 -0.22 -1.67
CA ALA A 53 -8.13 0.11 -0.88
C ALA A 53 -8.33 1.63 -0.75
N LYS A 54 -7.25 2.40 -0.53
CA LYS A 54 -7.30 3.87 -0.48
C LYS A 54 -7.69 4.49 -1.82
N GLY A 55 -7.15 3.99 -2.93
CA GLY A 55 -7.51 4.46 -4.26
C GLY A 55 -8.99 4.20 -4.58
N GLU A 56 -9.51 3.05 -4.17
CA GLU A 56 -10.92 2.72 -4.33
C GLU A 56 -11.83 3.60 -3.46
N GLU A 57 -11.44 3.87 -2.21
CA GLU A 57 -12.16 4.83 -1.34
C GLU A 57 -12.27 6.23 -1.97
N GLU A 58 -11.18 6.73 -2.54
CA GLU A 58 -11.15 8.04 -3.20
C GLU A 58 -12.07 8.07 -4.42
N ARG A 59 -12.00 7.03 -5.27
CA ARG A 59 -12.89 6.86 -6.43
C ARG A 59 -14.36 6.79 -6.02
N LEU A 60 -14.69 6.07 -4.95
CA LEU A 60 -16.06 6.00 -4.44
C LEU A 60 -16.54 7.34 -3.91
N LYS A 61 -15.68 8.09 -3.20
CA LYS A 61 -16.01 9.45 -2.72
C LYS A 61 -16.28 10.39 -3.87
N GLU A 62 -15.43 10.40 -4.90
CA GLU A 62 -15.65 11.21 -6.10
C GLU A 62 -16.95 10.82 -6.81
N THR A 63 -17.22 9.52 -6.96
CA THR A 63 -18.46 9.04 -7.57
C THR A 63 -19.68 9.47 -6.76
N PHE A 64 -19.61 9.40 -5.43
CA PHE A 64 -20.67 9.85 -4.55
C PHE A 64 -20.91 11.36 -4.66
N LEU A 65 -19.85 12.17 -4.63
CA LEU A 65 -19.94 13.62 -4.80
C LEU A 65 -20.49 14.00 -6.18
N ASN A 66 -20.05 13.35 -7.24
CA ASN A 66 -20.56 13.56 -8.59
C ASN A 66 -22.05 13.21 -8.69
N LYS A 67 -22.47 12.04 -8.18
CA LYS A 67 -23.89 11.65 -8.17
C LYS A 67 -24.74 12.57 -7.31
N LYS A 68 -24.23 13.00 -6.15
CA LYS A 68 -24.90 13.96 -5.27
C LYS A 68 -25.04 15.32 -5.95
N SER A 69 -23.99 15.81 -6.61
CA SER A 69 -24.02 17.04 -7.40
C SER A 69 -25.05 16.94 -8.53
N GLN A 70 -25.04 15.85 -9.30
CA GLN A 70 -26.04 15.60 -10.34
C GLN A 70 -27.48 15.56 -9.80
N ALA A 71 -27.71 14.95 -8.62
CA ALA A 71 -29.03 14.88 -8.00
C ALA A 71 -29.53 16.23 -7.46
N ILE A 72 -28.64 17.06 -6.91
CA ILE A 72 -28.98 18.40 -6.42
C ILE A 72 -29.16 19.38 -7.59
N ASN A 73 -28.30 19.28 -8.61
CA ASN A 73 -28.33 20.13 -9.79
C ASN A 73 -29.38 19.70 -10.82
N LEU A 74 -30.09 18.59 -10.57
CA LEU A 74 -31.17 18.08 -11.43
C LEU A 74 -32.33 19.08 -11.54
N ASP A 75 -32.57 19.86 -10.48
CA ASP A 75 -33.58 20.92 -10.46
C ASP A 75 -33.12 22.16 -11.26
N LEU A 76 -31.84 22.54 -11.16
CA LEU A 76 -31.25 23.65 -11.90
C LEU A 76 -31.10 23.34 -13.40
N MET A 77 -30.67 22.12 -13.74
CA MET A 77 -30.57 21.63 -15.12
C MET A 77 -31.94 21.50 -15.79
N LYS A 78 -32.99 21.11 -15.05
CA LYS A 78 -34.38 21.14 -15.54
C LYS A 78 -34.87 22.57 -15.81
N LYS A 79 -34.52 23.54 -14.95
CA LYS A 79 -34.86 24.95 -15.19
C LYS A 79 -34.20 25.51 -16.44
N GLN A 80 -32.93 25.19 -16.70
CA GLN A 80 -32.24 25.62 -17.92
C GLN A 80 -32.83 24.98 -19.19
N LEU A 81 -33.33 23.74 -19.11
CA LEU A 81 -34.03 23.11 -20.25
C LEU A 81 -35.37 23.81 -20.56
N LEU A 82 -36.11 24.27 -19.54
CA LEU A 82 -37.35 25.04 -19.73
C LEU A 82 -37.07 26.43 -20.33
N GLU A 83 -36.04 27.11 -19.84
CA GLU A 83 -35.63 28.43 -20.34
C GLU A 83 -35.15 28.36 -21.81
N THR A 84 -34.49 27.26 -22.18
CA THR A 84 -34.10 26.99 -23.58
C THR A 84 -35.32 26.71 -24.46
N GLN A 85 -36.35 26.01 -23.96
CA GLN A 85 -37.58 25.75 -24.71
C GLN A 85 -38.38 27.02 -25.00
N GLU A 86 -38.46 27.96 -24.07
CA GLU A 86 -39.09 29.26 -24.33
C GLU A 86 -38.31 30.10 -25.35
N SER A 87 -36.98 30.08 -25.31
CA SER A 87 -36.13 30.78 -26.29
C SER A 87 -36.31 30.26 -27.71
N PHE A 88 -36.53 28.95 -27.91
CA PHE A 88 -36.82 28.38 -29.23
C PHE A 88 -38.27 28.61 -29.67
N GLY A 89 -39.23 28.60 -28.74
CA GLY A 89 -40.64 28.89 -29.03
C GLY A 89 -40.89 30.34 -29.47
N ALA A 90 -40.12 31.29 -28.95
CA ALA A 90 -40.18 32.70 -29.36
C ALA A 90 -39.51 32.99 -30.71
N LEU A 91 -38.59 32.12 -31.16
CA LEU A 91 -37.95 32.21 -32.48
C LEU A 91 -38.74 31.51 -33.59
N LEU A 92 -39.73 30.68 -33.24
CA LEU A 92 -40.58 29.93 -34.17
C LEU A 92 -42.00 30.51 -34.33
N LYS A 93 -42.25 31.72 -33.84
CA LYS A 93 -43.53 32.45 -33.97
C LYS A 93 -43.29 33.84 -34.54
#